data_AF-A0AAD3DPS9-F1
#
_entry.id   AF-A0AAD3DPS9-F1
#
_cell.length_a   1.000
_cell.length_b   1.000
_cell.length_c   1.000
_cell.angle_alpha   90.00
_cell.angle_beta   90.00
_cell.angle_gamma   90.00
#
_symmetry.space_group_name_H-M   'P 1'
#
loop_
_entity.id
_entity.type
_entity.pdbx_description
1 polymer ?
#
loop_
_entity_poly.entity_id
_entity_poly.type
_entity_poly.pdbx_seq_one_letter_code
_entity_poly.pdbx_strand_id
1 'polypeptide(L)'
;MNFPSSGQSAASASGYAPVTYQRLMRLAARAFYSGPCPPPGRDTDAAFSARSKLAKVDTRGLGIVLVDYLSTVEWTSFELLTEALRLHPVVLSRALRFLEAGHMVRRYERRESRRKKRTVVGDALEAEMAQGPESEEEEEDEEGGAKKKGLLTEYFTLDYARAFDALQVRIHTMRASLREQLEATNAIQSYRCPGAFCGKTYTSLDAANLVDPSDLTFKCEMCGSELVEQRATNDAAAGGDAAAQHTTAKESKEAARRLLQAIDRELAPLTRLMAELQHRGVPLPDPGELFEWAQRVRQRDAE
;
A
#
# COMPACT_ATOMS: atom_id res chain seq x y z
N MET A 1 44.16 31.09 -7.83
CA MET A 1 43.29 30.47 -6.81
C MET A 1 42.83 29.14 -7.39
N ASN A 2 43.53 28.06 -7.03
CA ASN A 2 43.24 26.72 -7.52
C ASN A 2 42.25 26.05 -6.57
N PHE A 3 41.02 25.81 -7.04
CA PHE A 3 40.13 24.82 -6.46
C PHE A 3 40.25 23.55 -7.30
N PRO A 4 40.67 22.40 -6.74
CA PRO A 4 40.61 21.14 -7.47
C PRO A 4 39.16 20.65 -7.47
N SER A 5 38.63 20.40 -8.68
CA SER A 5 37.37 19.70 -8.90
C SER A 5 37.53 18.24 -8.49
N SER A 6 37.25 17.93 -7.23
CA SER A 6 37.06 16.57 -6.75
C SER A 6 35.61 16.15 -7.02
N GLY A 7 35.40 15.45 -8.14
CA GLY A 7 34.15 14.80 -8.48
C GLY A 7 34.44 13.38 -8.92
N GLN A 8 34.83 12.56 -7.95
CA GLN A 8 35.24 11.18 -8.09
C GLN A 8 34.32 10.35 -8.98
N SER A 9 34.93 9.73 -9.99
CA SER A 9 34.52 8.44 -10.51
C SER A 9 34.37 7.46 -9.34
N ALA A 10 33.16 7.01 -9.10
CA ALA A 10 32.87 5.82 -8.33
C ALA A 10 32.09 4.90 -9.24
N ALA A 11 32.81 3.98 -9.89
CA ALA A 11 32.24 2.79 -10.50
C ALA A 11 31.32 2.12 -9.46
N SER A 12 30.01 2.28 -9.64
CA SER A 12 29.00 1.86 -8.68
C SER A 12 28.60 0.42 -8.96
N ALA A 13 28.74 -0.43 -7.94
CA ALA A 13 28.24 -1.78 -7.96
C ALA A 13 26.71 -1.78 -8.14
N SER A 14 26.27 -2.05 -9.37
CA SER A 14 24.98 -2.62 -9.79
C SER A 14 23.73 -2.11 -9.06
N GLY A 15 23.25 -0.93 -9.47
CA GLY A 15 21.90 -0.48 -9.19
C GLY A 15 21.72 1.01 -9.37
N TYR A 16 20.58 1.41 -9.91
CA TYR A 16 20.24 2.81 -10.19
C TYR A 16 20.01 3.64 -8.92
N ALA A 17 19.37 3.04 -7.91
CA ALA A 17 19.15 3.71 -6.64
C ALA A 17 20.37 3.59 -5.72
N PRO A 18 20.70 4.62 -4.91
CA PRO A 18 21.71 4.51 -3.87
C PRO A 18 21.45 3.29 -2.98
N VAL A 19 22.51 2.58 -2.60
CA VAL A 19 22.45 1.34 -1.79
C VAL A 19 21.62 1.53 -0.51
N THR A 20 21.60 2.73 0.04
CA THR A 20 20.79 3.11 1.22
C THR A 20 19.29 3.03 0.94
N TYR A 21 18.81 3.52 -0.21
CA TYR A 21 17.40 3.42 -0.61
C TYR A 21 17.01 1.99 -1.00
N GLN A 22 17.88 1.25 -1.68
CA GLN A 22 17.64 -0.17 -1.92
C GLN A 22 17.46 -0.94 -0.60
N ARG A 23 18.34 -0.67 0.38
CA ARG A 23 18.23 -1.25 1.73
C ARG A 23 16.93 -0.87 2.41
N LEU A 24 16.49 0.39 2.29
CA LEU A 24 15.21 0.85 2.82
C LEU A 24 14.05 0.04 2.23
N MET A 25 14.00 -0.08 0.91
CA MET A 25 12.93 -0.81 0.23
C MET A 25 12.93 -2.30 0.59
N ARG A 26 14.10 -2.94 0.70
CA ARG A 26 14.21 -4.34 1.15
C ARG A 26 13.71 -4.53 2.59
N LEU A 27 14.03 -3.60 3.50
CA LEU A 27 13.53 -3.64 4.89
C LEU A 27 12.01 -3.45 4.93
N ALA A 28 11.48 -2.49 4.17
CA ALA A 28 10.05 -2.25 4.06
C ALA A 28 9.31 -3.47 3.48
N ALA A 29 9.87 -4.09 2.44
CA ALA A 29 9.32 -5.30 1.83
C ALA A 29 9.21 -6.45 2.84
N ARG A 30 10.28 -6.69 3.62
CA ARG A 30 10.28 -7.73 4.65
C ARG A 30 9.30 -7.44 5.79
N ALA A 31 9.16 -6.18 6.18
CA ALA A 31 8.26 -5.78 7.26
C ALA A 31 6.78 -5.91 6.87
N PHE A 32 6.39 -5.48 5.66
CA PHE A 32 4.98 -5.36 5.28
C PHE A 32 4.49 -6.43 4.29
N TYR A 33 5.39 -7.07 3.55
CA TYR A 33 5.05 -7.95 2.43
C TYR A 33 5.58 -9.39 2.58
N SER A 34 5.89 -9.81 3.82
CA SER A 34 6.25 -11.20 4.12
C SER A 34 5.07 -12.19 3.96
N GLY A 35 3.84 -11.70 4.04
CA GLY A 35 2.62 -12.50 3.86
C GLY A 35 2.31 -12.81 2.39
N PRO A 36 1.13 -13.41 2.11
CA PRO A 36 0.63 -13.55 0.75
C PRO A 36 0.42 -12.17 0.11
N CYS A 37 0.78 -12.05 -1.17
CA CYS A 37 0.66 -10.81 -1.94
C CYS A 37 -0.13 -11.08 -3.22
N PRO A 38 -1.33 -10.50 -3.40
CA PRO A 38 -2.10 -9.69 -2.43
C PRO A 38 -2.60 -10.50 -1.22
N PRO A 39 -2.89 -9.83 -0.07
CA PRO A 39 -3.53 -10.46 1.07
C PRO A 39 -4.95 -10.96 0.73
N PRO A 40 -5.40 -12.10 1.31
CA PRO A 40 -6.75 -12.60 1.07
C PRO A 40 -7.80 -11.56 1.49
N GLY A 41 -8.81 -11.35 0.64
CA GLY A 41 -9.88 -10.37 0.88
C GLY A 41 -9.53 -8.92 0.53
N ARG A 42 -8.27 -8.63 0.14
CA ARG A 42 -7.86 -7.34 -0.45
C ARG A 42 -7.67 -7.39 -1.96
N ASP A 43 -8.21 -8.42 -2.59
CA ASP A 43 -8.21 -8.53 -4.04
C ASP A 43 -9.06 -7.39 -4.63
N THR A 44 -8.41 -6.47 -5.35
CA THR A 44 -9.08 -5.36 -6.05
C THR A 44 -9.94 -5.85 -7.21
N ASP A 45 -9.72 -7.08 -7.68
CA ASP A 45 -10.44 -7.69 -8.79
C ASP A 45 -11.54 -8.61 -8.28
N ALA A 46 -12.77 -8.09 -8.25
CA ALA A 46 -13.99 -8.89 -8.01
C ALA A 46 -14.20 -10.03 -9.03
N ALA A 47 -13.45 -10.04 -10.14
CA ALA A 47 -13.54 -11.01 -11.23
C ALA A 47 -12.82 -12.35 -10.94
N PHE A 48 -11.99 -12.44 -9.90
CA PHE A 48 -11.25 -13.66 -9.62
C PHE A 48 -12.02 -14.58 -8.67
N SER A 49 -12.66 -15.60 -9.23
CA SER A 49 -13.39 -16.59 -8.43
C SER A 49 -12.45 -17.37 -7.51
N ALA A 50 -12.84 -17.52 -6.23
CA ALA A 50 -12.19 -18.41 -5.27
C ALA A 50 -12.10 -19.88 -5.75
N ARG A 51 -12.83 -20.25 -6.82
CA ARG A 51 -12.74 -21.56 -7.49
C ARG A 51 -11.54 -21.72 -8.43
N SER A 52 -10.80 -20.66 -8.74
CA SER A 52 -9.64 -20.72 -9.63
C SER A 52 -8.54 -21.59 -9.02
N LYS A 53 -7.92 -22.47 -9.83
CA LYS A 53 -6.74 -23.27 -9.41
C LYS A 53 -5.60 -22.38 -8.91
N LEU A 54 -5.54 -21.16 -9.43
CA LEU A 54 -4.52 -20.18 -9.11
C LEU A 54 -4.80 -19.43 -7.78
N ALA A 55 -6.03 -19.52 -7.23
CA ALA A 55 -6.33 -19.08 -5.86
C ALA A 55 -5.64 -19.95 -4.79
N LYS A 56 -5.26 -21.18 -5.15
CA LYS A 56 -4.60 -22.15 -4.27
C LYS A 56 -3.08 -22.03 -4.27
N VAL A 57 -2.51 -21.16 -5.12
CA VAL A 57 -1.07 -20.94 -5.18
C VAL A 57 -0.64 -20.12 -3.97
N ASP A 58 0.38 -20.60 -3.26
CA ASP A 58 0.97 -19.85 -2.17
C ASP A 58 1.77 -18.67 -2.72
N THR A 59 1.32 -17.45 -2.42
CA THR A 59 1.97 -16.20 -2.83
C THR A 59 2.72 -15.53 -1.68
N ARG A 60 3.00 -16.27 -0.59
CA ARG A 60 3.79 -15.76 0.55
C ARG A 60 5.17 -15.30 0.11
N GLY A 61 5.54 -14.09 0.52
CA GLY A 61 6.84 -13.50 0.19
C GLY A 61 6.96 -13.01 -1.26
N LEU A 62 5.92 -13.14 -2.09
CA LEU A 62 5.95 -12.63 -3.47
C LEU A 62 6.21 -11.13 -3.53
N GLY A 63 5.63 -10.35 -2.61
CA GLY A 63 5.88 -8.92 -2.52
C GLY A 63 7.34 -8.58 -2.19
N ILE A 64 8.03 -9.42 -1.40
CA ILE A 64 9.47 -9.27 -1.13
C ILE A 64 10.26 -9.47 -2.41
N VAL A 65 9.99 -10.55 -3.15
CA VAL A 65 10.70 -10.87 -4.40
C VAL A 65 10.53 -9.76 -5.43
N LEU A 66 9.31 -9.24 -5.59
CA LEU A 66 9.02 -8.17 -6.53
C LEU A 66 9.75 -6.87 -6.17
N VAL A 67 9.67 -6.42 -4.91
CA VAL A 67 10.35 -5.19 -4.49
C VAL A 67 11.88 -5.35 -4.53
N ASP A 68 12.40 -6.53 -4.20
CA ASP A 68 13.85 -6.79 -4.27
C ASP A 68 14.35 -6.73 -5.71
N TYR A 69 13.66 -7.38 -6.65
CA TYR A 69 13.99 -7.30 -8.08
C TYR A 69 13.89 -5.87 -8.60
N LEU A 70 12.76 -5.19 -8.36
CA LEU A 70 12.54 -3.81 -8.81
C LEU A 70 13.50 -2.81 -8.15
N SER A 71 14.12 -3.14 -7.01
CA SER A 71 15.18 -2.30 -6.41
C SER A 71 16.48 -2.29 -7.20
N THR A 72 16.67 -3.27 -8.09
CA THR A 72 17.89 -3.41 -8.90
C THR A 72 17.75 -2.79 -10.29
N VAL A 73 16.52 -2.60 -10.78
CA VAL A 73 16.23 -2.12 -12.14
C VAL A 73 15.54 -0.75 -12.11
N GLU A 74 15.82 0.08 -13.13
CA GLU A 74 15.13 1.38 -13.31
C GLU A 74 13.70 1.18 -13.79
N TRP A 75 13.55 0.53 -14.95
CA TRP A 75 12.28 0.22 -15.57
C TRP A 75 12.30 -1.21 -16.08
N THR A 76 11.15 -1.89 -15.98
CA THR A 76 10.96 -3.22 -16.55
C THR A 76 9.58 -3.32 -17.20
N SER A 77 9.47 -4.01 -18.33
CA SER A 77 8.18 -4.34 -18.90
C SER A 77 7.54 -5.51 -18.16
N PHE A 78 6.21 -5.65 -18.28
CA PHE A 78 5.46 -6.77 -17.74
C PHE A 78 5.99 -8.13 -18.25
N GLU A 79 6.33 -8.20 -19.53
CA GLU A 79 6.84 -9.42 -20.18
C GLU A 79 8.19 -9.83 -19.59
N LEU A 80 9.15 -8.89 -19.52
CA LEU A 80 10.47 -9.14 -18.93
C LEU A 80 10.38 -9.54 -17.45
N LEU A 81 9.47 -8.92 -16.71
CA LEU A 81 9.28 -9.24 -15.29
C LEU A 81 8.69 -10.65 -15.10
N THR A 82 7.77 -11.05 -15.99
CA THR A 82 7.21 -12.40 -16.03
C THR A 82 8.29 -13.44 -16.33
N GLU A 83 9.15 -13.17 -17.31
CA GLU A 83 10.25 -14.05 -17.70
C GLU A 83 11.33 -14.14 -16.63
N ALA A 84 11.76 -13.01 -16.07
CA ALA A 84 12.82 -12.93 -15.06
C ALA A 84 12.45 -13.67 -13.77
N LEU A 85 11.20 -13.52 -13.30
CA LEU A 85 10.73 -14.13 -12.06
C LEU A 85 10.03 -15.48 -12.27
N ARG A 86 9.83 -15.90 -13.53
CA ARG A 86 9.10 -17.13 -13.91
C ARG A 86 7.73 -17.24 -13.25
N LEU A 87 7.05 -16.10 -13.14
CA LEU A 87 5.74 -16.01 -12.49
C LEU A 87 4.62 -16.20 -13.51
N HIS A 88 3.48 -16.73 -13.06
CA HIS A 88 2.30 -16.75 -13.91
C HIS A 88 1.76 -15.31 -14.09
N PRO A 89 1.42 -14.88 -15.33
CA PRO A 89 0.99 -13.50 -15.62
C PRO A 89 -0.12 -12.98 -14.70
N VAL A 90 -1.12 -13.81 -14.42
CA VAL A 90 -2.25 -13.42 -13.54
C VAL A 90 -1.80 -13.20 -12.08
N VAL A 91 -0.82 -13.96 -11.59
CA VAL A 91 -0.28 -13.76 -10.22
C VAL A 91 0.52 -12.47 -10.16
N LEU A 92 1.36 -12.24 -11.17
CA LEU A 92 2.17 -11.03 -11.28
C LEU A 92 1.29 -9.78 -11.36
N SER A 93 0.30 -9.78 -12.26
CA SER A 93 -0.62 -8.64 -12.44
C SER A 93 -1.35 -8.28 -11.14
N ARG A 94 -1.85 -9.27 -10.39
CA ARG A 94 -2.50 -9.05 -9.09
C ARG A 94 -1.54 -8.46 -8.05
N ALA A 95 -0.33 -9.01 -7.96
CA ALA A 95 0.66 -8.52 -7.02
C ALA A 95 1.12 -7.08 -7.35
N LEU A 96 1.31 -6.77 -8.64
CA LEU A 96 1.68 -5.41 -9.08
C LEU A 96 0.58 -4.39 -8.81
N ARG A 97 -0.69 -4.72 -9.07
CA ARG A 97 -1.82 -3.82 -8.72
C ARG A 97 -1.90 -3.56 -7.22
N PHE A 98 -1.64 -4.57 -6.40
CA PHE A 98 -1.61 -4.39 -4.94
C PHE A 98 -0.44 -3.50 -4.49
N LEU A 99 0.73 -3.63 -5.11
CA LEU A 99 1.88 -2.77 -4.84
C LEU A 99 1.66 -1.34 -5.34
N GLU A 100 1.00 -1.16 -6.47
CA GLU A 100 0.58 0.14 -7.02
C GLU A 100 -0.43 0.84 -6.11
N ALA A 101 -1.47 0.13 -5.65
CA ALA A 101 -2.42 0.63 -4.66
C ALA A 101 -1.76 0.96 -3.31
N GLY A 102 -0.66 0.27 -2.99
CA GLY A 102 0.17 0.54 -1.82
C GLY A 102 1.20 1.65 -2.02
N HIS A 103 1.22 2.31 -3.19
CA HIS A 103 2.18 3.36 -3.57
C HIS A 103 3.65 2.92 -3.55
N MET A 104 3.92 1.62 -3.72
CA MET A 104 5.29 1.10 -3.81
C MET A 104 5.83 1.11 -5.24
N VAL A 105 4.95 0.91 -6.22
CA VAL A 105 5.28 0.75 -7.64
C VAL A 105 4.49 1.77 -8.45
N ARG A 106 5.14 2.32 -9.48
CA ARG A 106 4.49 3.15 -10.51
C ARG A 106 4.35 2.33 -11.78
N ARG A 107 3.15 2.36 -12.37
CA ARG A 107 2.83 1.75 -13.66
C ARG A 107 2.76 2.83 -14.74
N TYR A 108 3.27 2.51 -15.92
CA TYR A 108 3.13 3.33 -17.13
C TYR A 108 2.66 2.45 -18.27
N GLU A 109 1.57 2.84 -18.93
CA GLU A 109 1.00 2.11 -20.07
C GLU A 109 1.43 2.79 -21.37
N ARG A 110 1.97 2.01 -22.31
CA ARG A 110 2.39 2.50 -23.62
C ARG A 110 1.74 1.69 -24.73
N ARG A 111 1.28 2.36 -25.81
CA ARG A 111 0.81 1.67 -27.02
C ARG A 111 2.02 1.39 -27.92
N GLU A 112 2.33 0.13 -28.11
CA GLU A 112 3.38 -0.31 -29.04
C GLU A 112 2.77 -0.85 -30.33
N SER A 113 3.38 -0.47 -31.47
CA SER A 113 3.00 -0.99 -32.78
C SER A 113 3.62 -2.38 -32.96
N ARG A 114 2.82 -3.37 -33.35
CA ARG A 114 3.30 -4.75 -33.58
C ARG A 114 4.19 -4.82 -34.83
N ARG A 115 5.47 -4.45 -34.74
CA ARG A 115 6.49 -4.87 -35.70
C ARG A 115 7.50 -5.82 -35.03
N LYS A 116 7.55 -7.04 -35.59
CA LYS A 116 8.43 -8.20 -35.30
C LYS A 116 9.64 -7.93 -34.37
N LYS A 117 9.66 -8.67 -33.24
CA LYS A 117 10.83 -9.24 -32.52
C LYS A 117 12.13 -8.42 -32.63
N ARG A 118 12.19 -7.25 -31.98
CA ARG A 118 13.38 -6.37 -31.91
C ARG A 118 13.49 -5.76 -30.50
N THR A 119 14.71 -5.42 -30.12
CA THR A 119 15.16 -5.12 -28.74
C THR A 119 14.43 -3.95 -28.08
N VAL A 120 14.14 -4.13 -26.77
CA VAL A 120 13.32 -3.32 -25.84
C VAL A 120 13.64 -1.82 -25.83
N VAL A 121 14.87 -1.45 -26.18
CA VAL A 121 15.35 -0.08 -26.10
C VAL A 121 14.96 0.73 -27.34
N GLY A 122 14.72 0.04 -28.47
CA GLY A 122 14.48 0.58 -29.80
C GLY A 122 13.11 1.20 -30.05
N ASP A 123 12.19 1.20 -29.07
CA ASP A 123 10.80 1.61 -29.32
C ASP A 123 10.42 2.94 -28.65
N ALA A 124 10.97 3.28 -27.48
CA ALA A 124 10.51 4.42 -26.68
C ALA A 124 10.48 5.79 -27.41
N LEU A 125 11.41 6.04 -28.34
CA LEU A 125 11.53 7.32 -29.06
C LEU A 125 10.58 7.45 -30.27
N GLU A 126 10.37 6.36 -31.01
CA GLU A 126 9.77 6.43 -32.36
C GLU A 126 8.28 6.75 -32.34
N ALA A 127 7.56 6.42 -31.26
CA ALA A 127 6.12 6.66 -31.18
C ALA A 127 5.73 8.03 -30.59
N GLU A 128 6.62 8.74 -29.90
CA GLU A 128 6.34 10.12 -29.43
C GLU A 128 6.72 11.18 -30.47
N MET A 129 7.74 10.93 -31.30
CA MET A 129 7.96 11.75 -32.51
C MET A 129 6.82 11.61 -33.54
N ALA A 130 6.00 10.56 -33.45
CA ALA A 130 4.79 10.36 -34.24
C ALA A 130 3.54 11.06 -33.65
N GLN A 131 3.65 11.72 -32.49
CA GLN A 131 2.58 12.54 -31.90
C GLN A 131 2.90 14.04 -32.09
N GLY A 132 3.12 14.44 -33.34
CA GLY A 132 3.07 15.82 -33.85
C GLY A 132 2.03 15.91 -34.99
N PRO A 133 1.48 17.09 -35.31
CA PRO A 133 0.11 17.24 -35.80
C PRO A 133 -0.11 16.57 -37.16
N GLU A 134 -1.22 15.83 -37.22
CA GLU A 134 -1.97 15.37 -38.41
C GLU A 134 -1.32 15.72 -39.76
N SER A 135 -0.57 14.77 -40.32
CA SER A 135 -0.48 14.62 -41.77
C SER A 135 -1.15 13.30 -42.12
N GLU A 136 -2.38 13.43 -42.62
CA GLU A 136 -3.11 12.43 -43.38
C GLU A 136 -2.22 11.97 -44.55
N GLU A 137 -1.52 10.85 -44.37
CA GLU A 137 -1.10 10.00 -45.48
C GLU A 137 -1.82 8.67 -45.29
N GLU A 138 -3.02 8.65 -45.84
CA GLU A 138 -3.84 7.47 -46.08
C GLU A 138 -3.11 6.57 -47.08
N GLU A 139 -2.37 5.58 -46.60
CA GLU A 139 -2.13 4.37 -47.40
C GLU A 139 -3.37 3.48 -47.26
N GLU A 140 -4.31 3.69 -48.19
CA GLU A 140 -5.44 2.80 -48.46
C GLU A 140 -4.93 1.42 -48.92
N ASP A 141 -4.89 0.46 -48.01
CA ASP A 141 -4.98 -0.96 -48.35
C ASP A 141 -6.37 -1.48 -47.93
N GLU A 142 -7.29 -1.51 -48.90
CA GLU A 142 -8.55 -2.25 -48.83
C GLU A 142 -8.26 -3.76 -48.69
N GLU A 143 -8.64 -4.34 -47.56
CA GLU A 143 -9.54 -5.51 -47.42
C GLU A 143 -9.33 -6.21 -46.06
N GLY A 144 -10.39 -6.30 -45.24
CA GLY A 144 -10.49 -7.33 -44.21
C GLY A 144 -10.08 -6.94 -42.77
N GLY A 145 -10.97 -6.24 -42.07
CA GLY A 145 -11.42 -6.62 -40.72
C GLY A 145 -10.38 -6.88 -39.63
N ALA A 146 -9.86 -5.82 -39.01
CA ALA A 146 -9.77 -5.66 -37.56
C ALA A 146 -9.05 -4.34 -37.27
N LYS A 147 -9.69 -3.43 -36.53
CA LYS A 147 -8.97 -2.33 -35.87
C LYS A 147 -7.78 -2.95 -35.15
N LYS A 148 -6.55 -2.75 -35.65
CA LYS A 148 -5.32 -3.26 -35.06
C LYS A 148 -5.18 -2.58 -33.69
N LYS A 149 -5.77 -3.20 -32.68
CA LYS A 149 -5.68 -2.79 -31.28
C LYS A 149 -4.18 -2.79 -30.96
N GLY A 150 -3.57 -1.61 -30.87
CA GLY A 150 -2.16 -1.47 -30.47
C GLY A 150 -1.93 -2.29 -29.20
N LEU A 151 -0.79 -2.99 -29.13
CA LEU A 151 -0.48 -3.77 -27.95
C LEU A 151 -0.16 -2.75 -26.84
N LEU A 152 -0.96 -2.74 -25.78
CA LEU A 152 -0.66 -1.95 -24.60
C LEU A 152 0.41 -2.71 -23.80
N THR A 153 1.62 -2.18 -23.78
CA THR A 153 2.75 -2.70 -23.00
C THR A 153 2.83 -1.91 -21.70
N GLU A 154 2.81 -2.62 -20.57
CA GLU A 154 2.91 -2.03 -19.24
C GLU A 154 4.36 -2.06 -18.76
N TYR A 155 4.85 -0.91 -18.27
CA TYR A 155 6.16 -0.73 -17.67
C TYR A 155 6.02 -0.39 -16.19
N PHE A 156 6.94 -0.91 -15.38
CA PHE A 156 6.93 -0.81 -13.92
C PHE A 156 8.28 -0.30 -13.40
N THR A 157 8.21 0.56 -12.38
CA THR A 157 9.36 1.07 -11.62
C THR A 157 9.01 1.23 -10.14
N LEU A 158 10.01 1.21 -9.25
CA LEU A 158 9.80 1.60 -7.85
C LEU A 158 9.72 3.12 -7.74
N ASP A 159 8.64 3.59 -7.12
CA ASP A 159 8.46 5.01 -6.83
C ASP A 159 8.99 5.30 -5.43
N TYR A 160 10.27 5.65 -5.32
CA TYR A 160 10.91 5.88 -4.02
C TYR A 160 10.29 7.05 -3.25
N ALA A 161 9.78 8.07 -3.94
CA ALA A 161 9.12 9.22 -3.32
C ALA A 161 7.79 8.82 -2.70
N ARG A 162 6.89 8.25 -3.51
CA ARG A 162 5.58 7.83 -3.00
C ARG A 162 5.70 6.68 -2.00
N ALA A 163 6.65 5.77 -2.19
CA ALA A 163 6.90 4.69 -1.24
C ALA A 163 7.37 5.23 0.12
N PHE A 164 8.26 6.23 0.12
CA PHE A 164 8.74 6.83 1.37
C PHE A 164 7.59 7.44 2.18
N ASP A 165 6.76 8.25 1.54
CA ASP A 165 5.60 8.89 2.17
C ASP A 165 4.56 7.85 2.62
N ALA A 166 4.27 6.85 1.78
CA ALA A 166 3.35 5.77 2.11
C ALA A 166 3.82 4.97 3.32
N LEU A 167 5.13 4.70 3.46
CA LEU A 167 5.70 4.05 4.62
C LEU A 167 5.55 4.90 5.88
N GLN A 168 5.78 6.21 5.80
CA GLN A 168 5.58 7.11 6.94
C GLN A 168 4.13 7.09 7.43
N VAL A 169 3.17 7.27 6.52
CA VAL A 169 1.74 7.27 6.84
C VAL A 169 1.32 5.91 7.39
N ARG A 170 1.78 4.81 6.80
CA ARG A 170 1.44 3.45 7.27
C ARG A 170 1.94 3.20 8.69
N ILE A 171 3.19 3.55 8.99
CA ILE A 171 3.76 3.38 10.33
C ILE A 171 3.04 4.29 11.33
N HIS A 172 2.76 5.54 10.95
CA HIS A 172 2.05 6.48 11.80
C HIS A 172 0.63 6.01 12.13
N THR A 173 -0.15 5.60 11.12
CA THR A 173 -1.53 5.12 11.29
C THR A 173 -1.61 3.85 12.12
N MET A 174 -0.68 2.90 11.93
CA MET A 174 -0.59 1.70 12.78
C MET A 174 -0.34 2.07 14.25
N ARG A 175 0.59 2.98 14.52
CA ARG A 175 0.86 3.45 15.88
C ARG A 175 -0.32 4.23 16.46
N ALA A 176 -0.95 5.09 15.66
CA ALA A 176 -2.09 5.89 16.08
C ALA A 176 -3.27 5.00 16.47
N SER A 177 -3.62 4.00 15.65
CA SER A 177 -4.71 3.07 15.93
C SER A 177 -4.49 2.29 17.23
N LEU A 178 -3.26 1.86 17.52
CA LEU A 178 -2.95 1.17 18.77
C LEU A 178 -2.95 2.12 19.98
N ARG A 179 -2.50 3.37 19.82
CA ARG A 179 -2.60 4.37 20.88
C ARG A 179 -4.06 4.71 21.19
N GLU A 180 -4.89 4.84 20.16
CA GLU A 180 -6.33 5.05 20.30
C GLU A 180 -6.98 3.88 21.07
N GLN A 181 -6.62 2.62 20.81
CA GLN A 181 -7.09 1.47 21.59
C GLN A 181 -6.64 1.51 23.07
N LEU A 182 -5.51 2.14 23.38
CA LEU A 182 -5.03 2.31 24.75
C LEU A 182 -5.75 3.46 25.47
N GLU A 183 -5.97 4.54 24.75
CA GLU A 183 -6.64 5.77 25.19
C GLU A 183 -8.15 5.61 25.27
N ALA A 184 -8.72 4.65 24.53
CA ALA A 184 -10.09 4.18 24.67
C ALA A 184 -10.30 3.74 26.13
N THR A 185 -10.72 4.69 26.95
CA THR A 185 -11.11 4.48 28.33
C THR A 185 -12.43 3.74 28.33
N ASN A 186 -12.75 3.08 29.45
CA ASN A 186 -14.09 2.53 29.73
C ASN A 186 -15.13 3.68 29.87
N ALA A 187 -15.01 4.75 29.08
CA ALA A 187 -15.94 5.84 29.02
C ALA A 187 -17.26 5.27 28.49
N ILE A 188 -18.31 5.50 29.26
CA ILE A 188 -19.69 5.18 28.87
C ILE A 188 -19.96 6.01 27.61
N GLN A 189 -20.09 5.34 26.47
CA GLN A 189 -20.34 5.99 25.19
C GLN A 189 -21.83 6.30 25.02
N SER A 190 -22.68 5.40 25.51
CA SER A 190 -24.13 5.55 25.44
C SER A 190 -24.82 4.83 26.58
N TYR A 191 -26.08 5.16 26.81
CA TYR A 191 -26.99 4.51 27.74
C TYR A 191 -28.13 3.89 26.94
N ARG A 192 -28.55 2.66 27.23
CA ARG A 192 -29.60 1.96 26.46
C ARG A 192 -30.78 1.57 27.36
N CYS A 193 -32.02 1.84 26.94
CA CYS A 193 -33.21 1.30 27.64
C CYS A 193 -33.27 -0.22 27.42
N PRO A 194 -33.28 -1.05 28.49
CA PRO A 194 -33.40 -2.50 28.38
C PRO A 194 -34.83 -2.96 28.08
N GLY A 195 -35.81 -2.04 28.09
CA GLY A 195 -37.21 -2.34 27.81
C GLY A 195 -37.37 -2.99 26.44
N ALA A 196 -38.03 -4.16 26.41
CA ALA A 196 -38.18 -5.03 25.24
C ALA A 196 -38.77 -4.33 23.99
N PHE A 197 -39.51 -3.23 24.19
CA PHE A 197 -40.17 -2.47 23.12
C PHE A 197 -39.56 -1.08 22.86
N CYS A 198 -38.56 -0.65 23.64
CA CYS A 198 -37.97 0.69 23.50
C CYS A 198 -36.61 0.64 22.80
N GLY A 199 -35.63 -0.06 23.39
CA GLY A 199 -34.29 -0.22 22.84
C GLY A 199 -33.51 1.06 22.52
N LYS A 200 -34.04 2.25 22.86
CA LYS A 200 -33.42 3.55 22.55
C LYS A 200 -32.07 3.70 23.23
N THR A 201 -31.13 4.28 22.49
CA THR A 201 -29.78 4.62 22.94
C THR A 201 -29.66 6.12 23.12
N TYR A 202 -29.23 6.55 24.29
CA TYR A 202 -29.03 7.93 24.70
C TYR A 202 -27.52 8.20 24.80
N THR A 203 -27.09 9.41 24.44
CA THR A 203 -25.71 9.83 24.75
C THR A 203 -25.58 10.19 26.23
N SER A 204 -24.35 10.30 26.74
CA SER A 204 -24.12 10.68 28.14
C SER A 204 -24.66 12.07 28.49
N LEU A 205 -24.70 13.00 27.52
CA LEU A 205 -25.34 14.31 27.72
C LEU A 205 -26.87 14.21 27.77
N ASP A 206 -27.47 13.37 26.93
CA ASP A 206 -28.93 13.20 26.92
C ASP A 206 -29.40 12.49 28.20
N ALA A 207 -28.65 11.47 28.64
CA ALA A 207 -28.93 10.75 29.88
C ALA A 207 -28.86 11.68 31.10
N ALA A 208 -27.94 12.66 31.13
CA ALA A 208 -27.85 13.64 32.22
C ALA A 208 -29.14 14.46 32.43
N ASN A 209 -29.93 14.67 31.37
CA ASN A 209 -31.21 15.37 31.44
C ASN A 209 -32.38 14.46 31.89
N LEU A 210 -32.14 13.15 31.95
CA LEU A 210 -33.12 12.12 32.25
C LEU A 210 -32.98 11.55 33.68
N VAL A 211 -32.38 12.31 34.58
CA VAL A 211 -32.22 11.96 36.00
C VAL A 211 -33.55 12.15 36.73
N ASP A 212 -34.03 11.10 37.39
CA ASP A 212 -35.18 11.22 38.29
C ASP A 212 -34.75 11.89 39.60
N PRO A 213 -35.39 13.01 40.02
CA PRO A 213 -35.07 13.70 41.27
C PRO A 213 -35.29 12.86 42.53
N SER A 214 -36.05 11.77 42.45
CA SER A 214 -36.40 10.93 43.61
C SER A 214 -35.33 9.87 43.91
N ASP A 215 -34.84 9.20 42.85
CA ASP A 215 -33.95 8.04 42.96
C ASP A 215 -32.52 8.32 42.46
N LEU A 216 -32.29 9.49 41.83
CA LEU A 216 -31.04 9.92 41.21
C LEU A 216 -30.52 8.97 40.11
N THR A 217 -31.38 8.11 39.56
CA THR A 217 -31.08 7.17 38.46
C THR A 217 -31.53 7.72 37.10
N PHE A 218 -30.86 7.34 36.02
CA PHE A 218 -31.26 7.70 34.65
C PHE A 218 -32.45 6.85 34.20
N LYS A 219 -33.59 7.47 33.92
CA LYS A 219 -34.80 6.76 33.46
C LYS A 219 -35.14 7.15 32.02
N CYS A 220 -35.56 6.18 31.21
CA CYS A 220 -35.97 6.48 29.85
C CYS A 220 -37.25 7.30 29.80
N GLU A 221 -37.28 8.30 28.90
CA GLU A 221 -38.44 9.16 28.63
C GLU A 221 -39.72 8.41 28.21
N MET A 222 -39.60 7.20 27.63
CA MET A 222 -40.75 6.44 27.11
C MET A 222 -41.12 5.23 27.98
N CYS A 223 -40.13 4.43 28.39
CA CYS A 223 -40.35 3.20 29.16
C CYS A 223 -40.40 3.47 30.67
N GLY A 224 -39.87 4.61 31.15
CA GLY A 224 -39.68 4.88 32.59
C GLY A 224 -38.69 3.95 33.29
N SER A 225 -38.09 2.99 32.57
CA SER A 225 -37.13 2.03 33.09
C SER A 225 -35.74 2.65 33.19
N GLU A 226 -34.94 2.16 34.13
CA GLU A 226 -33.55 2.54 34.30
C GLU A 226 -32.72 2.24 33.05
N LEU A 227 -31.91 3.21 32.63
CA LEU A 227 -31.03 3.08 31.47
C LEU A 227 -29.76 2.32 31.87
N VAL A 228 -29.34 1.38 31.03
CA VAL A 228 -28.12 0.59 31.24
C VAL A 228 -26.95 1.24 30.53
N GLU A 229 -25.82 1.40 31.22
CA GLU A 229 -24.56 1.88 30.63
C GLU A 229 -24.09 0.95 29.51
N GLN A 230 -23.86 1.51 28.33
CA GLN A 230 -23.22 0.85 27.21
C GLN A 230 -21.83 1.46 27.03
N ARG A 231 -20.81 0.70 27.45
CA ARG A 231 -19.41 1.09 27.29
C ARG A 231 -18.95 0.80 25.88
N ALA A 232 -17.93 1.55 25.47
CA ALA A 232 -17.19 1.38 24.22
C ALA A 232 -16.38 0.06 24.20
N THR A 233 -17.01 -1.09 24.40
CA THR A 233 -16.34 -2.36 24.15
C THR A 233 -16.59 -2.73 22.71
N ASN A 234 -15.52 -2.90 21.93
CA ASN A 234 -15.58 -3.48 20.58
C ASN A 234 -16.20 -4.90 20.57
N ASP A 235 -16.41 -5.50 21.75
CA ASP A 235 -17.15 -6.74 21.95
C ASP A 235 -18.56 -6.46 22.48
N ALA A 236 -19.50 -6.15 21.57
CA ALA A 236 -20.92 -5.95 21.88
C ALA A 236 -21.66 -7.26 22.31
N ALA A 237 -20.95 -8.30 22.73
CA ALA A 237 -21.51 -9.63 23.02
C ALA A 237 -21.48 -10.03 24.51
N ALA A 238 -20.79 -9.30 25.38
CA ALA A 238 -20.61 -9.71 26.78
C ALA A 238 -21.51 -8.92 27.73
N GLY A 239 -22.79 -9.29 27.79
CA GLY A 239 -23.72 -8.90 28.87
C GLY A 239 -23.40 -9.57 30.21
N GLY A 240 -22.13 -9.58 30.62
CA GLY A 240 -21.64 -10.18 31.86
C GLY A 240 -21.23 -9.14 32.90
N ASP A 241 -21.10 -9.59 34.15
CA ASP A 241 -20.78 -8.79 35.34
C ASP A 241 -19.66 -7.77 35.12
N ALA A 242 -19.82 -6.57 35.71
CA ALA A 242 -18.89 -5.45 35.59
C ALA A 242 -17.42 -5.79 35.96
N ALA A 243 -17.21 -6.78 36.84
CA ALA A 243 -15.89 -7.29 37.19
C ALA A 243 -15.23 -8.10 36.05
N ALA A 244 -16.00 -8.92 35.33
CA ALA A 244 -15.52 -9.69 34.18
C ALA A 244 -15.23 -8.80 32.97
N GLN A 245 -15.99 -7.72 32.79
CA GLN A 245 -15.71 -6.71 31.77
C GLN A 245 -14.44 -5.88 32.09
N HIS A 246 -14.16 -5.64 33.36
CA HIS A 246 -12.94 -4.93 33.77
C HIS A 246 -11.68 -5.77 33.55
N THR A 247 -11.74 -7.09 33.77
CA THR A 247 -10.61 -7.99 33.48
C THR A 247 -10.34 -8.08 31.98
N THR A 248 -11.36 -8.23 31.13
CA THR A 248 -11.20 -8.29 29.67
C THR A 248 -10.72 -6.97 29.07
N ALA A 249 -11.18 -5.83 29.58
CA ALA A 249 -10.70 -4.51 29.15
C ALA A 249 -9.25 -4.24 29.55
N LYS A 250 -8.83 -4.73 30.73
CA LYS A 250 -7.43 -4.64 31.16
C LYS A 250 -6.54 -5.53 30.29
N GLU A 251 -6.97 -6.76 30.02
CA GLU A 251 -6.26 -7.71 29.16
C GLU A 251 -6.14 -7.21 27.72
N SER A 252 -7.18 -6.59 27.16
CA SER A 252 -7.14 -6.02 25.81
C SER A 252 -6.19 -4.82 25.72
N LYS A 253 -6.16 -3.94 26.74
CA LYS A 253 -5.17 -2.85 26.82
C LYS A 253 -3.75 -3.38 26.97
N GLU A 254 -3.53 -4.38 27.80
CA GLU A 254 -2.23 -5.01 27.93
C GLU A 254 -1.79 -5.67 26.62
N ALA A 255 -2.70 -6.31 25.89
CA ALA A 255 -2.45 -6.86 24.56
C ALA A 255 -2.07 -5.76 23.55
N ALA A 256 -2.81 -4.64 23.53
CA ALA A 256 -2.51 -3.49 22.68
C ALA A 256 -1.14 -2.86 23.03
N ARG A 257 -0.78 -2.76 24.32
CA ARG A 257 0.56 -2.30 24.76
C ARG A 257 1.66 -3.24 24.27
N ARG A 258 1.47 -4.55 24.43
CA ARG A 258 2.43 -5.57 23.96
C ARG A 258 2.62 -5.48 22.45
N LEU A 259 1.54 -5.32 21.70
CA LEU A 259 1.59 -5.19 20.24
C LEU A 259 2.27 -3.89 19.81
N LEU A 260 2.01 -2.76 20.48
CA LEU A 260 2.69 -1.50 20.21
C LEU A 260 4.20 -1.60 20.43
N GLN A 261 4.62 -2.22 21.55
CA GLN A 261 6.04 -2.48 21.83
C GLN A 261 6.69 -3.39 20.78
N ALA A 262 5.98 -4.42 20.33
CA ALA A 262 6.46 -5.33 19.29
C ALA A 262 6.66 -4.59 17.96
N ILE A 263 5.68 -3.79 17.53
CA ILE A 263 5.77 -2.99 16.30
C ILE A 263 6.93 -2.00 16.37
N ASP A 264 7.10 -1.30 17.49
CA ASP A 264 8.21 -0.36 17.64
C ASP A 264 9.57 -1.06 17.59
N ARG A 265 9.68 -2.27 18.16
CA ARG A 265 10.90 -3.08 18.09
C ARG A 265 11.20 -3.58 16.68
N GLU A 266 10.20 -4.14 15.99
CA GLU A 266 10.37 -4.72 14.66
C GLU A 266 10.61 -3.66 13.58
N LEU A 267 9.95 -2.51 13.70
CA LEU A 267 10.09 -1.39 12.76
C LEU A 267 11.21 -0.41 13.13
N ALA A 268 11.88 -0.58 14.28
CA ALA A 268 13.05 0.23 14.67
C ALA A 268 14.12 0.34 13.57
N PRO A 269 14.60 -0.76 12.93
CA PRO A 269 15.61 -0.64 11.89
C PRO A 269 15.14 0.17 10.68
N LEU A 270 13.87 0.03 10.30
CA LEU A 270 13.28 0.76 9.18
C LEU A 270 13.14 2.25 9.51
N THR A 271 12.53 2.57 10.65
CA THR A 271 12.28 3.95 11.09
C THR A 271 13.57 4.72 11.35
N ARG A 272 14.61 4.08 11.90
CA ARG A 272 15.94 4.68 12.04
C ARG A 272 16.55 5.03 10.69
N LEU A 273 16.47 4.13 9.71
CA LEU A 273 17.02 4.39 8.37
C LEU A 273 16.25 5.51 7.65
N MET A 274 14.93 5.57 7.80
CA MET A 274 14.12 6.67 7.26
C MET A 274 14.53 8.02 7.87
N ALA A 275 14.70 8.09 9.20
CA ALA A 275 15.14 9.31 9.88
C ALA A 275 16.57 9.72 9.47
N GLU A 276 17.46 8.74 9.29
CA GLU A 276 18.83 8.98 8.82
C GLU A 276 18.84 9.56 7.40
N LEU A 277 18.03 9.02 6.49
CA LEU A 277 17.90 9.54 5.12
C LEU A 277 17.38 10.98 5.10
N GLN A 278 16.38 11.29 5.93
CA GLN A 278 15.85 12.64 6.07
C GLN A 278 16.90 13.62 6.61
N HIS A 279 17.62 13.23 7.66
CA HIS A 279 18.65 14.08 8.26
C HIS A 279 19.83 14.33 7.32
N ARG A 280 20.26 13.31 6.57
CA ARG A 280 21.38 13.43 5.63
C ARG A 280 21.01 14.18 4.35
N GLY A 281 19.71 14.41 4.09
CA GLY A 281 19.26 15.10 2.88
C GLY A 281 19.70 14.41 1.60
N VAL A 282 19.76 13.06 1.60
CA VAL A 282 20.12 12.30 0.40
C VAL A 282 19.03 12.54 -0.65
N PRO A 283 19.35 12.90 -1.90
CA PRO A 283 18.35 13.09 -2.93
C PRO A 283 17.61 11.77 -3.17
N LEU A 284 16.29 11.86 -3.30
CA LEU A 284 15.48 10.69 -3.63
C LEU A 284 15.81 10.25 -5.06
N PRO A 285 16.08 8.95 -5.29
CA PRO A 285 16.21 8.43 -6.64
C PRO A 285 14.87 8.56 -7.37
N ASP A 286 14.83 9.43 -8.37
CA ASP A 286 13.70 9.60 -9.28
C ASP A 286 14.01 8.94 -10.63
N PRO A 287 13.33 7.83 -11.00
CA PRO A 287 13.60 7.11 -12.24
C PRO A 287 13.38 7.99 -13.49
N GLY A 288 12.76 9.16 -13.35
CA GLY A 288 12.43 10.07 -14.43
C GLY A 288 11.27 9.54 -15.27
N GLU A 289 11.08 10.11 -16.45
CA GLU A 289 10.08 9.59 -17.38
C GLU A 289 10.60 8.36 -18.12
N LEU A 290 9.68 7.44 -18.48
CA LEU A 290 10.03 6.21 -19.19
C LEU A 290 10.78 6.51 -20.50
N PHE A 291 10.39 7.59 -21.19
CA PHE A 291 11.00 8.04 -22.43
C PHE A 291 12.48 8.42 -22.25
N GLU A 292 12.77 9.27 -21.26
CA GLU A 292 14.14 9.70 -20.94
C GLU A 292 15.03 8.51 -20.57
N TRP A 293 14.51 7.59 -19.75
CA TRP A 293 15.21 6.36 -19.41
C TRP A 293 15.58 5.56 -20.65
N ALA A 294 14.62 5.33 -21.53
CA ALA A 294 14.85 4.51 -22.70
C ALA A 294 15.82 5.17 -23.70
N GLN A 295 15.82 6.50 -23.81
CA GLN A 295 16.85 7.23 -24.54
C GLN A 295 18.25 6.98 -23.96
N ARG A 296 18.41 7.08 -22.63
CA ARG A 296 19.70 6.81 -21.96
C ARG A 296 20.19 5.40 -22.22
N VAL A 297 19.30 4.41 -22.15
CA VAL A 297 19.68 3.02 -22.42
C VAL A 297 20.13 2.84 -23.88
N ARG A 298 19.48 3.51 -24.86
CA ARG A 298 19.95 3.43 -26.27
C ARG A 298 21.33 4.01 -26.44
N GLN A 299 21.60 5.16 -25.83
CA GLN A 299 22.90 5.81 -25.92
C GLN A 299 24.00 4.89 -25.37
N ARG A 300 23.72 4.22 -24.25
CA ARG A 300 24.64 3.23 -23.66
C ARG A 300 24.84 1.98 -24.52
N ASP A 301 23.81 1.53 -25.23
CA ASP A 301 23.92 0.36 -26.12
C ASP A 301 24.60 0.69 -27.46
N ALA A 302 24.72 1.98 -27.79
CA ALA A 302 25.36 2.46 -29.01
C ALA A 302 26.86 2.79 -28.84
N GLU A 303 27.34 2.91 -27.60
CA GLU A 303 28.75 3.10 -27.21
C GLU A 303 29.49 1.76 -27.05
#